data_AF-A0A924K797-F1
#
_entry.id   AF-A0A924K797-F1
#
_cell.length_a   1.000
_cell.length_b   1.000
_cell.length_c   1.000
_cell.angle_alpha   90.00
_cell.angle_beta   90.00
_cell.angle_gamma   90.00
#
_symmetry.space_group_name_H-M   'P 1'
#
loop_
_entity.id
_entity.type
_entity.pdbx_description
1 polymer ?
#
loop_
_entity_poly.entity_id
_entity_poly.type
_entity_poly.pdbx_seq_one_letter_code
_entity_poly.pdbx_strand_id
1 'polypeptide(L)'
;RLPALYRLMLTTAAAMMAVGLLGLNVTRLGLPGVGTLLAMYPWIGMGFAVFAICGLPHAFNLIDGYNGLAGTVALVCCFALAYVAVQVGDRQLAATILALAGCTAGFLVWNYPRGLLFAGDGGAYLWGVVMAIGCIQLVMRHPQVSPWFPLVLLLYPVWETMFSIYRKAARGVSPGVADALHFHQLIYRRIVRGVFDDDEARRMLVRNNRTSPYLWGFAVLTVTPAVLFWNNTLILQICALAFVVSYVWAYTSIIRFKVPKWLRR
;
A
#
# COMPACT_ATOMS: atom_id res chain seq x y z
N ARG A 1 18.12 12.32 -11.36
CA ARG A 1 16.94 11.83 -10.60
C ARG A 1 16.00 13.01 -10.38
N LEU A 2 14.71 12.88 -10.67
CA LEU A 2 13.74 13.97 -10.46
C LEU A 2 13.54 14.23 -8.95
N PRO A 3 13.50 15.50 -8.50
CA PRO A 3 13.21 15.80 -7.11
C PRO A 3 11.80 15.36 -6.70
N ALA A 4 11.60 15.09 -5.40
CA ALA A 4 10.33 14.58 -4.87
C ALA A 4 9.13 15.50 -5.18
N LEU A 5 9.34 16.81 -5.18
CA LEU A 5 8.30 17.78 -5.52
C LEU A 5 7.81 17.62 -6.97
N TYR A 6 8.71 17.46 -7.94
CA TYR A 6 8.33 17.26 -9.34
C TYR A 6 7.59 15.94 -9.52
N ARG A 7 8.01 14.88 -8.83
CA ARG A 7 7.29 13.61 -8.85
C ARG A 7 5.85 13.78 -8.33
N LEU A 8 5.67 14.49 -7.22
CA LEU A 8 4.35 14.77 -6.66
C LEU A 8 3.49 15.65 -7.58
N MET A 9 4.07 16.67 -8.22
CA MET A 9 3.36 17.53 -9.17
C MET A 9 2.89 16.73 -10.39
N LEU A 10 3.76 15.90 -10.97
CA LEU A 10 3.42 15.07 -12.11
C LEU A 10 2.37 14.01 -11.78
N THR A 11 2.46 13.35 -10.61
CA THR A 11 1.42 12.41 -10.16
C THR A 11 0.10 13.11 -9.88
N THR A 12 0.12 14.35 -9.38
CA THR A 12 -1.09 15.15 -9.15
C THR A 12 -1.73 15.55 -10.48
N ALA A 13 -0.94 16.00 -11.46
CA ALA A 13 -1.43 16.33 -12.80
C ALA A 13 -2.06 15.10 -13.48
N ALA A 14 -1.39 13.94 -13.41
CA ALA A 14 -1.93 12.69 -13.93
C ALA A 14 -3.22 12.26 -13.21
N ALA A 15 -3.29 12.44 -11.89
CA ALA A 15 -4.48 12.16 -11.11
C ALA A 15 -5.67 13.06 -11.49
N MET A 16 -5.45 14.37 -11.65
CA MET A 16 -6.49 15.30 -12.12
C MET A 16 -6.98 14.94 -13.52
N MET A 17 -6.06 14.60 -14.43
CA MET A 17 -6.41 14.16 -15.78
C MET A 17 -7.21 12.86 -15.76
N ALA A 18 -6.81 11.87 -14.97
CA ALA A 18 -7.54 10.61 -14.82
C ALA A 18 -8.95 10.83 -14.26
N VAL A 19 -9.09 11.67 -13.24
CA VAL A 19 -10.39 12.04 -12.64
C VAL A 19 -11.29 12.72 -13.66
N GLY A 20 -10.77 13.67 -14.42
CA GLY A 20 -11.53 14.39 -15.45
C GLY A 20 -11.94 13.49 -16.64
N LEU A 21 -11.01 12.70 -17.17
CA LEU A 21 -11.25 11.86 -18.36
C LEU A 21 -12.15 10.66 -18.07
N LEU A 22 -12.01 10.05 -16.89
CA LEU A 22 -12.76 8.85 -16.51
C LEU A 22 -13.99 9.16 -15.66
N GLY A 23 -14.25 10.44 -15.37
CA GLY A 23 -15.37 10.87 -14.52
C GLY A 23 -15.34 10.27 -13.11
N LEU A 24 -14.13 10.10 -12.53
CA LEU A 24 -13.98 9.41 -11.25
C LEU A 24 -14.48 10.29 -10.11
N ASN A 25 -15.32 9.73 -9.24
CA ASN A 25 -15.82 10.45 -8.08
C ASN A 25 -16.02 9.52 -6.89
N VAL A 26 -15.55 9.95 -5.71
CA VAL A 26 -15.87 9.29 -4.44
C VAL A 26 -17.19 9.84 -3.93
N THR A 27 -18.28 9.09 -4.14
CA THR A 27 -19.63 9.50 -3.75
C THR A 27 -20.01 9.09 -2.34
N ARG A 28 -19.30 8.12 -1.75
CA ARG A 28 -19.63 7.52 -0.46
C ARG A 28 -18.36 7.20 0.33
N LEU A 29 -18.38 7.50 1.64
CA LEU A 29 -17.31 7.15 2.58
C LEU A 29 -17.77 6.22 3.71
N GLY A 30 -19.05 5.82 3.72
CA GLY A 30 -19.57 4.90 4.75
C GLY A 30 -19.69 5.52 6.15
N LEU A 31 -19.75 6.86 6.21
CA LEU A 31 -19.97 7.65 7.42
C LEU A 31 -21.33 8.35 7.35
N PRO A 32 -22.12 8.37 8.45
CA PRO A 32 -23.41 9.07 8.48
C PRO A 32 -23.26 10.55 8.09
N GLY A 33 -24.15 11.05 7.22
CA GLY A 33 -24.17 12.45 6.77
C GLY A 33 -23.06 12.86 5.79
N VAL A 34 -21.99 12.08 5.62
CA VAL A 34 -20.91 12.41 4.68
C VAL A 34 -21.33 12.15 3.23
N GLY A 35 -22.16 11.12 2.98
CA GLY A 35 -22.66 10.82 1.64
C GLY A 35 -23.54 11.95 1.07
N THR A 36 -24.35 12.60 1.90
CA THR A 36 -25.18 13.74 1.48
C THR A 36 -24.34 14.97 1.17
N LEU A 37 -23.28 15.23 1.95
CA LEU A 37 -22.31 16.29 1.67
C LEU A 37 -21.63 16.07 0.30
N LEU A 38 -21.15 14.85 0.04
CA LEU A 38 -20.48 14.52 -1.23
C LEU A 38 -21.42 14.60 -2.44
N ALA A 39 -22.71 14.29 -2.24
CA ALA A 39 -23.72 14.48 -3.27
C ALA A 39 -23.98 15.97 -3.57
N MET A 40 -24.01 16.82 -2.54
CA MET A 40 -24.20 18.27 -2.69
C MET A 40 -22.97 18.97 -3.27
N TYR A 41 -21.77 18.47 -2.95
CA TYR A 41 -20.49 19.04 -3.39
C TYR A 41 -19.60 17.97 -4.05
N PRO A 42 -19.90 17.56 -5.30
CA PRO A 42 -19.18 16.49 -6.00
C PRO A 42 -17.67 16.74 -6.16
N TRP A 43 -17.26 18.01 -6.21
CA TRP A 43 -15.85 18.40 -6.31
C TRP A 43 -15.02 17.97 -5.08
N ILE A 44 -15.64 17.80 -3.91
CA ILE A 44 -14.98 17.23 -2.72
C ILE A 44 -14.65 15.75 -2.97
N GLY A 45 -15.61 15.00 -3.51
CA GLY A 45 -15.42 13.58 -3.87
C GLY A 45 -14.38 13.38 -4.98
N MET A 46 -14.34 14.30 -5.96
CA MET A 46 -13.27 14.36 -6.95
C MET A 46 -11.91 14.67 -6.31
N GLY A 47 -11.87 15.57 -5.33
CA GLY A 47 -10.66 15.87 -4.56
C GLY A 47 -10.12 14.64 -3.83
N PHE A 48 -10.99 13.84 -3.20
CA PHE A 48 -10.60 12.56 -2.62
C PHE A 48 -10.07 11.57 -3.66
N ALA A 49 -10.68 11.50 -4.85
CA ALA A 49 -10.19 10.67 -5.95
C ALA A 49 -8.78 11.11 -6.40
N VAL A 50 -8.55 12.42 -6.60
CA VAL A 50 -7.23 12.97 -6.95
C VAL A 50 -6.21 12.62 -5.86
N PHE A 51 -6.56 12.80 -4.60
CA PHE A 51 -5.68 12.48 -3.48
C PHE A 51 -5.30 10.99 -3.47
N ALA A 52 -6.26 10.09 -3.66
CA ALA A 52 -6.02 8.65 -3.69
C ALA A 52 -5.12 8.24 -4.87
N ILE A 53 -5.41 8.73 -6.08
CA ILE A 53 -4.65 8.39 -7.30
C ILE A 53 -3.24 9.00 -7.26
N CYS A 54 -3.08 10.19 -6.66
CA CYS A 54 -1.77 10.80 -6.46
C CYS A 54 -0.97 10.09 -5.36
N GLY A 55 -1.59 9.77 -4.23
CA GLY A 55 -0.92 9.26 -3.04
C GLY A 55 -0.50 7.79 -3.13
N LEU A 56 -1.33 6.91 -3.72
CA LEU A 56 -1.07 5.47 -3.74
C LEU A 56 0.23 5.08 -4.48
N PRO A 57 0.61 5.72 -5.61
CA PRO A 57 1.94 5.58 -6.23
C PRO A 57 3.12 5.78 -5.26
N HIS A 58 3.06 6.83 -4.45
CA HIS A 58 4.10 7.12 -3.45
C HIS A 58 4.07 6.10 -2.31
N ALA A 59 2.89 5.61 -1.95
CA ALA A 59 2.76 4.58 -0.92
C ALA A 59 3.38 3.23 -1.35
N PHE A 60 3.17 2.81 -2.60
CA PHE A 60 3.88 1.63 -3.14
C PHE A 60 5.37 1.87 -3.29
N ASN A 61 5.78 3.07 -3.69
CA ASN A 61 7.20 3.41 -3.82
C ASN A 61 7.92 3.37 -2.47
N LEU A 62 7.21 3.70 -1.38
CA LEU A 62 7.77 3.66 -0.04
C LEU A 62 8.03 2.23 0.45
N ILE A 63 7.17 1.27 0.12
CA ILE A 63 7.36 -0.14 0.50
C ILE A 63 8.22 -0.93 -0.48
N ASP A 64 8.61 -0.35 -1.63
CA ASP A 64 9.53 -0.97 -2.62
C ASP A 64 11.01 -0.87 -2.19
N GLY A 65 11.30 -1.22 -0.93
CA GLY A 65 12.66 -1.21 -0.36
C GLY A 65 13.31 -2.59 -0.23
N TYR A 66 12.52 -3.66 -0.42
CA TYR A 66 12.95 -5.05 -0.23
C TYR A 66 12.42 -5.93 -1.37
N ASN A 67 13.26 -6.87 -1.82
CA ASN A 67 12.93 -7.83 -2.86
C ASN A 67 11.70 -8.64 -2.44
N GLY A 68 10.70 -8.70 -3.31
CA GLY A 68 9.46 -9.44 -3.10
C GLY A 68 8.45 -8.75 -2.17
N LEU A 69 8.75 -7.60 -1.57
CA LEU A 69 7.80 -6.91 -0.70
C LEU A 69 6.68 -6.24 -1.49
N ALA A 70 6.99 -5.15 -2.18
CA ALA A 70 6.00 -4.35 -2.91
C ALA A 70 5.29 -5.16 -4.00
N GLY A 71 6.03 -5.98 -4.75
CA GLY A 71 5.46 -6.84 -5.79
C GLY A 71 4.46 -7.86 -5.25
N THR A 72 4.76 -8.53 -4.13
CA THR A 72 3.82 -9.50 -3.54
C THR A 72 2.60 -8.82 -2.97
N VAL A 73 2.77 -7.67 -2.29
CA VAL A 73 1.66 -6.85 -1.80
C VAL A 73 0.77 -6.41 -2.96
N ALA A 74 1.35 -5.91 -4.05
CA ALA A 74 0.61 -5.53 -5.25
C ALA A 74 -0.13 -6.73 -5.86
N LEU A 75 0.51 -7.89 -5.95
CA LEU A 75 -0.08 -9.11 -6.50
C LEU A 75 -1.31 -9.57 -5.69
N VAL A 76 -1.20 -9.67 -4.37
CA VAL A 76 -2.33 -10.09 -3.52
C VAL A 76 -3.45 -9.06 -3.53
N CYS A 77 -3.13 -7.75 -3.58
CA CYS A 77 -4.13 -6.70 -3.71
C CYS A 77 -4.85 -6.76 -5.06
N CYS A 78 -4.13 -7.04 -6.15
CA CYS A 78 -4.75 -7.24 -7.46
C CYS A 78 -5.71 -8.44 -7.44
N PHE A 79 -5.32 -9.57 -6.86
CA PHE A 79 -6.22 -10.73 -6.76
C PHE A 79 -7.46 -10.44 -5.91
N ALA A 80 -7.31 -9.75 -4.78
CA ALA A 80 -8.44 -9.36 -3.94
C ALA A 80 -9.40 -8.38 -4.67
N LEU A 81 -8.85 -7.39 -5.36
CA LEU A 81 -9.64 -6.43 -6.14
C LEU A 81 -10.35 -7.11 -7.31
N ALA A 82 -9.66 -7.98 -8.05
CA ALA A 82 -10.24 -8.76 -9.13
C ALA A 82 -11.31 -9.74 -8.62
N TYR A 83 -11.09 -10.38 -7.48
CA TYR A 83 -12.08 -11.24 -6.83
C TYR A 83 -13.38 -10.49 -6.55
N VAL A 84 -13.32 -9.32 -5.90
CA VAL A 84 -14.52 -8.53 -5.62
C VAL A 84 -15.16 -8.02 -6.91
N ALA A 85 -14.36 -7.60 -7.91
CA ALA A 85 -14.88 -7.21 -9.22
C ALA A 85 -15.67 -8.35 -9.90
N VAL A 86 -15.18 -9.60 -9.81
CA VAL A 86 -15.91 -10.78 -10.31
C VAL A 86 -17.20 -11.02 -9.52
N GLN A 87 -17.18 -10.89 -8.19
CA GLN A 87 -18.37 -11.07 -7.33
C GLN A 87 -19.52 -10.11 -7.69
N VAL A 88 -19.19 -8.88 -8.09
CA VAL A 88 -20.18 -7.88 -8.52
C VAL A 88 -20.42 -7.84 -10.03
N GLY A 89 -19.82 -8.78 -10.78
CA GLY A 89 -20.01 -8.92 -12.23
C GLY A 89 -19.23 -7.93 -13.11
N ASP A 90 -18.31 -7.14 -12.55
CA ASP A 90 -17.46 -6.20 -13.29
C ASP A 90 -16.28 -6.92 -13.97
N ARG A 91 -16.59 -7.68 -15.02
CA ARG A 91 -15.60 -8.48 -15.75
C ARG A 91 -14.54 -7.63 -16.43
N GLN A 92 -14.88 -6.42 -16.87
CA GLN A 92 -13.93 -5.51 -17.53
C GLN A 92 -12.88 -5.01 -16.53
N LEU A 93 -13.30 -4.60 -15.34
CA LEU A 93 -12.37 -4.21 -14.28
C LEU A 93 -11.54 -5.41 -13.83
N ALA A 94 -12.17 -6.57 -13.61
CA ALA A 94 -11.47 -7.79 -13.23
C ALA A 94 -10.36 -8.16 -14.24
N ALA A 95 -10.66 -8.14 -15.54
CA ALA A 95 -9.68 -8.43 -16.60
C ALA A 95 -8.49 -7.45 -16.57
N THR A 96 -8.76 -6.15 -16.40
CA THR A 96 -7.71 -5.12 -16.30
C THR A 96 -6.79 -5.36 -15.10
N ILE A 97 -7.37 -5.66 -13.94
CA ILE A 97 -6.61 -5.92 -12.71
C ILE A 97 -5.87 -7.26 -12.78
N LEU A 98 -6.43 -8.29 -13.41
CA LEU A 98 -5.76 -9.57 -13.63
C LEU A 98 -4.60 -9.47 -14.62
N ALA A 99 -4.68 -8.60 -15.62
CA ALA A 99 -3.55 -8.30 -16.49
C ALA A 99 -2.38 -7.69 -15.68
N LEU A 100 -2.68 -6.74 -14.78
CA LEU A 100 -1.67 -6.19 -13.87
C LEU A 100 -1.11 -7.26 -12.92
N ALA A 101 -1.96 -8.16 -12.41
CA ALA A 101 -1.54 -9.29 -11.58
C ALA A 101 -0.57 -10.21 -12.35
N GLY A 102 -0.89 -10.56 -13.60
CA GLY A 102 -0.04 -11.39 -14.46
C GLY A 102 1.33 -10.77 -14.73
N CYS A 103 1.37 -9.47 -15.08
CA CYS A 103 2.63 -8.73 -15.23
C CYS A 103 3.44 -8.72 -13.92
N THR A 104 2.77 -8.53 -12.78
CA THR A 104 3.40 -8.50 -11.46
C THR A 104 3.95 -9.86 -11.06
N ALA A 105 3.23 -10.95 -11.36
CA ALA A 105 3.71 -12.31 -11.15
C ALA A 105 4.95 -12.61 -11.99
N GLY A 106 4.94 -12.21 -13.28
CA GLY A 106 6.11 -12.32 -14.15
C GLY A 106 7.32 -11.54 -13.62
N PHE A 107 7.11 -10.32 -13.13
CA PHE A 107 8.14 -9.52 -12.44
C PHE A 107 8.70 -10.24 -11.20
N LEU A 108 7.84 -10.81 -10.37
CA LEU A 108 8.23 -11.45 -9.11
C LEU A 108 9.16 -12.65 -9.31
N VAL A 109 9.04 -13.39 -10.41
CA VAL A 109 9.98 -14.50 -10.76
C VAL A 109 11.42 -14.01 -10.82
N TRP A 110 11.65 -12.79 -11.31
CA TRP A 110 12.98 -12.18 -11.43
C TRP A 110 13.37 -11.41 -10.17
N ASN A 111 12.40 -10.85 -9.46
CA ASN A 111 12.64 -10.03 -8.27
C ASN A 111 12.84 -10.84 -6.99
N TYR A 112 12.09 -11.90 -6.73
CA TYR A 112 12.16 -12.66 -5.48
C TYR A 112 12.43 -14.15 -5.70
N PRO A 113 13.40 -14.76 -4.98
CA PRO A 113 14.31 -14.16 -4.02
C PRO A 113 15.59 -13.60 -4.67
N ARG A 114 15.76 -13.66 -5.99
CA ARG A 114 17.08 -13.40 -6.59
C ARG A 114 17.43 -11.91 -6.72
N GLY A 115 16.45 -11.01 -6.71
CA GLY A 115 16.69 -9.57 -6.84
C GLY A 115 17.24 -9.15 -8.20
N LEU A 116 16.98 -9.90 -9.28
CA LEU A 116 17.56 -9.66 -10.61
C LEU A 116 16.90 -8.49 -11.34
N LEU A 117 15.66 -8.15 -10.98
CA LEU A 117 14.90 -7.05 -11.54
C LEU A 117 14.30 -6.22 -10.41
N PHE A 118 14.44 -4.90 -10.48
CA PHE A 118 13.82 -3.96 -9.53
C PHE A 118 12.61 -3.30 -10.18
N ALA A 119 11.52 -3.13 -9.42
CA ALA A 119 10.33 -2.45 -9.91
C ALA A 119 10.61 -0.95 -10.10
N GLY A 120 11.27 -0.34 -9.12
CA GLY A 120 11.63 1.07 -9.13
C GLY A 120 10.39 1.95 -9.19
N ASP A 121 10.59 3.22 -9.57
CA ASP A 121 9.50 4.18 -9.67
C ASP A 121 8.45 3.76 -10.71
N GLY A 122 8.88 3.12 -11.81
CA GLY A 122 7.99 2.66 -12.87
C GLY A 122 6.96 1.62 -12.40
N GLY A 123 7.41 0.57 -11.73
CA GLY A 123 6.50 -0.46 -11.19
C GLY A 123 5.64 0.05 -10.04
N ALA A 124 6.25 0.74 -9.08
CA ALA A 124 5.54 1.29 -7.92
C ALA A 124 4.41 2.26 -8.32
N TYR A 125 4.67 3.13 -9.31
CA TYR A 125 3.67 4.11 -9.74
C TYR A 125 2.58 3.47 -10.57
N LEU A 126 2.93 2.52 -11.43
CA LEU A 126 1.95 1.75 -12.20
C LEU A 126 0.97 1.01 -11.28
N TRP A 127 1.49 0.29 -10.28
CA TRP A 127 0.67 -0.38 -9.26
C TRP A 127 -0.25 0.61 -8.56
N GLY A 128 0.29 1.72 -8.05
CA GLY A 128 -0.49 2.71 -7.32
C GLY A 128 -1.58 3.37 -8.15
N VAL A 129 -1.30 3.81 -9.38
CA VAL A 129 -2.31 4.47 -10.21
C VAL A 129 -3.41 3.50 -10.62
N VAL A 130 -3.06 2.31 -11.13
CA VAL A 130 -4.03 1.35 -11.65
C VAL A 130 -4.92 0.82 -10.53
N MET A 131 -4.36 0.48 -9.37
CA MET A 131 -5.17 0.04 -8.23
C MET A 131 -6.04 1.17 -7.65
N ALA A 132 -5.54 2.41 -7.57
CA ALA A 132 -6.36 3.53 -7.10
C ALA A 132 -7.58 3.76 -8.01
N ILE A 133 -7.36 3.81 -9.32
CA ILE A 133 -8.44 3.95 -10.31
C ILE A 133 -9.40 2.77 -10.22
N GLY A 134 -8.89 1.54 -10.18
CA GLY A 134 -9.73 0.34 -10.10
C GLY A 134 -10.59 0.28 -8.85
N CYS A 135 -10.02 0.62 -7.69
CA CYS A 135 -10.73 0.72 -6.42
C CYS A 135 -11.85 1.78 -6.46
N ILE A 136 -11.56 2.98 -6.99
CA ILE A 136 -12.55 4.05 -7.11
C ILE A 136 -13.68 3.62 -8.05
N GLN A 137 -13.34 3.07 -9.23
CA GLN A 137 -14.33 2.59 -10.19
C GLN A 137 -15.21 1.50 -9.59
N LEU A 138 -14.63 0.54 -8.86
CA LEU A 138 -15.39 -0.54 -8.22
C LEU A 138 -16.43 0.01 -7.25
N VAL A 139 -16.03 0.88 -6.31
CA VAL A 139 -16.94 1.44 -5.29
C VAL A 139 -18.00 2.37 -5.91
N MET A 140 -17.61 3.11 -6.96
CA MET A 140 -18.49 4.04 -7.67
C MET A 140 -19.56 3.30 -8.49
N ARG A 141 -19.19 2.23 -9.20
CA ARG A 141 -20.09 1.45 -10.06
C ARG A 141 -20.99 0.50 -9.27
N HIS A 142 -20.52 0.02 -8.12
CA HIS A 142 -21.18 -1.07 -7.38
C HIS A 142 -21.54 -0.65 -5.95
N PRO A 143 -22.80 -0.23 -5.70
CA PRO A 143 -23.27 0.18 -4.38
C PRO A 143 -23.09 -0.86 -3.28
N GLN A 144 -23.12 -2.14 -3.66
CA GLN A 144 -22.93 -3.31 -2.79
C GLN A 144 -21.54 -3.33 -2.13
N VAL A 145 -20.52 -2.78 -2.81
CA VAL A 145 -19.15 -2.76 -2.31
C VAL A 145 -19.02 -1.67 -1.27
N SER A 146 -18.47 -2.02 -0.11
CA SER A 146 -18.22 -1.05 0.94
C SER A 146 -17.18 -0.02 0.48
N PRO A 147 -17.38 1.29 0.73
CA PRO A 147 -16.34 2.29 0.48
C PRO A 147 -15.09 2.10 1.35
N TRP A 148 -15.15 1.25 2.39
CA TRP A 148 -13.99 0.88 3.21
C TRP A 148 -13.20 -0.30 2.63
N PHE A 149 -13.75 -1.06 1.68
CA PHE A 149 -13.02 -2.16 1.02
C PHE A 149 -11.65 -1.72 0.49
N PRO A 150 -11.53 -0.68 -0.34
CA PRO A 150 -10.23 -0.27 -0.87
C PRO A 150 -9.30 0.31 0.20
N LEU A 151 -9.87 0.97 1.22
CA LEU A 151 -9.10 1.52 2.34
C LEU A 151 -8.44 0.42 3.15
N VAL A 152 -9.20 -0.63 3.49
CA VAL A 152 -8.66 -1.79 4.20
C VAL A 152 -7.70 -2.56 3.32
N LEU A 153 -8.07 -2.85 2.07
CA LEU A 153 -7.21 -3.61 1.14
C LEU A 153 -5.80 -3.02 1.02
N LEU A 154 -5.71 -1.70 0.88
CA LEU A 154 -4.47 -0.96 0.65
C LEU A 154 -3.93 -0.32 1.94
N LEU A 155 -4.45 -0.70 3.11
CA LEU A 155 -4.13 -0.03 4.35
C LEU A 155 -2.65 -0.15 4.71
N TYR A 156 -2.01 -1.28 4.43
CA TYR A 156 -0.59 -1.48 4.73
C TYR A 156 0.33 -0.41 4.12
N PRO A 157 0.42 -0.23 2.78
CA PRO A 157 1.27 0.80 2.17
C PRO A 157 0.82 2.22 2.52
N VAL A 158 -0.50 2.47 2.60
CA VAL A 158 -1.03 3.79 2.94
C VAL A 158 -0.63 4.18 4.37
N TRP A 159 -0.78 3.27 5.32
CA TRP A 159 -0.46 3.51 6.72
C TRP A 159 1.05 3.66 6.96
N GLU A 160 1.91 2.90 6.27
CA GLU A 160 3.36 3.12 6.29
C GLU A 160 3.73 4.56 5.91
N THR A 161 3.04 5.10 4.90
CA THR A 161 3.23 6.48 4.43
C THR A 161 2.71 7.51 5.44
N MET A 162 1.46 7.37 5.87
CA MET A 162 0.83 8.28 6.83
C MET A 162 1.57 8.31 8.15
N PHE A 163 1.96 7.14 8.67
CA PHE A 163 2.69 7.02 9.92
C PHE A 163 4.10 7.63 9.82
N SER A 164 4.76 7.47 8.67
CA SER A 164 6.04 8.16 8.41
C SER A 164 5.89 9.69 8.43
N ILE A 165 4.87 10.23 7.75
CA ILE A 165 4.58 11.67 7.74
C ILE A 165 4.33 12.17 9.17
N TYR A 166 3.43 11.51 9.91
CA TYR A 166 3.12 11.83 11.30
C TYR A 166 4.39 11.84 12.17
N ARG A 167 5.20 10.79 12.09
CA ARG A 167 6.43 10.64 12.87
C ARG A 167 7.45 11.74 12.60
N LYS A 168 7.61 12.16 11.35
CA LYS A 168 8.53 13.26 10.97
C LYS A 168 8.01 14.60 11.48
N ALA A 169 6.72 14.87 11.26
CA ALA A 169 6.07 16.07 11.75
C ALA A 169 6.16 16.20 13.28
N ALA A 170 5.92 15.12 14.02
CA ALA A 170 6.05 15.08 15.48
C ALA A 170 7.48 15.34 16.00
N ARG A 171 8.50 15.26 15.14
CA ARG A 171 9.91 15.58 15.45
C ARG A 171 10.36 16.93 14.91
N GLY A 172 9.46 17.71 14.32
CA GLY A 172 9.79 18.97 13.64
C GLY A 172 10.59 18.79 12.34
N VAL A 173 10.62 17.59 11.76
CA VAL A 173 11.32 17.30 10.51
C VAL A 173 10.32 17.33 9.36
N SER A 174 10.71 17.95 8.24
CA SER A 174 9.87 17.97 7.04
C SER A 174 9.59 16.55 6.52
N PRO A 175 8.33 16.22 6.15
CA PRO A 175 7.97 14.89 5.64
C PRO A 175 8.77 14.42 4.43
N GLY A 176 9.26 15.36 3.61
CA GLY A 176 10.04 15.09 2.39
C GLY A 176 11.48 14.66 2.64
N VAL A 177 11.98 14.76 3.87
CA VAL A 177 13.35 14.32 4.22
C VAL A 177 13.38 12.80 4.32
N ALA A 178 14.33 12.16 3.64
CA ALA A 178 14.51 10.70 3.74
C ALA A 178 14.93 10.29 5.15
N ASP A 179 14.39 9.17 5.65
CA ASP A 179 14.85 8.58 6.90
C ASP A 179 14.85 7.05 6.85
N ALA A 180 15.48 6.45 7.85
CA ALA A 180 15.68 5.01 7.93
C ALA A 180 14.84 4.35 9.04
N LEU A 181 13.68 4.94 9.34
CA LEU A 181 12.80 4.58 10.45
C LEU A 181 11.42 4.14 9.96
N HIS A 182 11.31 3.78 8.69
CA HIS A 182 10.13 3.06 8.21
C HIS A 182 10.04 1.69 8.86
N PHE A 183 8.83 1.17 9.02
CA PHE A 183 8.63 -0.04 9.80
C PHE A 183 9.32 -1.26 9.15
N HIS A 184 9.23 -1.38 7.82
CA HIS A 184 9.98 -2.36 7.05
C HIS A 184 11.51 -2.29 7.27
N GLN A 185 12.08 -1.09 7.40
CA GLN A 185 13.51 -0.91 7.68
C GLN A 185 13.89 -1.27 9.11
N LEU A 186 12.99 -1.04 10.08
CA LEU A 186 13.19 -1.46 11.47
C LEU A 186 13.20 -2.99 11.60
N ILE A 187 12.31 -3.69 10.88
CA ILE A 187 12.28 -5.15 10.85
C ILE A 187 13.60 -5.70 10.30
N TYR A 188 14.06 -5.19 9.15
CA TYR A 188 15.36 -5.56 8.58
C TYR A 188 16.53 -5.34 9.55
N ARG A 189 16.55 -4.20 10.26
CA ARG A 189 17.68 -3.84 11.15
C ARG A 189 17.67 -4.56 12.49
N ARG A 190 16.50 -4.84 13.06
CA ARG A 190 16.36 -5.32 14.44
C ARG A 190 15.99 -6.80 14.53
N ILE A 191 15.25 -7.33 13.56
CA ILE A 191 14.74 -8.70 13.59
C ILE A 191 15.59 -9.60 12.69
N VAL A 192 15.90 -9.18 11.47
CA VAL A 192 16.69 -9.98 10.54
C VAL A 192 18.19 -9.87 10.87
N ARG A 193 18.64 -10.63 11.87
CA ARG A 193 20.07 -10.77 12.24
C ARG A 193 20.60 -12.16 11.88
N GLY A 194 21.91 -12.24 11.61
CA GLY A 194 22.64 -13.51 11.50
C GLY A 194 22.52 -14.19 10.13
N VAL A 195 23.29 -13.74 9.15
CA VAL A 195 23.62 -14.56 7.97
C VAL A 195 25.14 -14.72 7.97
N PHE A 196 25.60 -15.93 8.27
CA PHE A 196 26.99 -16.34 8.11
C PHE A 196 27.16 -16.80 6.66
N ASP A 197 27.65 -15.91 5.81
CA ASP A 197 28.09 -16.22 4.45
C ASP A 197 29.37 -15.40 4.24
N ASP A 198 30.40 -15.95 3.59
CA ASP A 198 31.70 -15.26 3.50
C ASP A 198 31.61 -14.05 2.55
N ASP A 199 30.73 -14.14 1.55
CA ASP A 199 30.46 -13.06 0.60
C ASP A 199 29.53 -11.99 1.17
N GLU A 200 30.05 -10.76 1.29
CA GLU A 200 29.30 -9.61 1.79
C GLU A 200 28.05 -9.31 0.94
N ALA A 201 28.16 -9.37 -0.38
CA ALA A 201 27.05 -9.16 -1.30
C ALA A 201 25.93 -10.22 -1.11
N ARG A 202 26.31 -11.48 -0.93
CA ARG A 202 25.37 -12.58 -0.74
C ARG A 202 24.68 -12.51 0.62
N ARG A 203 25.41 -12.15 1.69
CA ARG A 203 24.83 -11.83 3.01
C ARG A 203 23.77 -10.74 2.91
N MET A 204 24.08 -9.64 2.22
CA MET A 204 23.14 -8.51 2.07
C MET A 204 21.87 -8.91 1.31
N LEU A 205 22.00 -9.65 0.21
CA LEU A 205 20.86 -10.15 -0.57
C LEU A 205 19.97 -11.09 0.25
N VAL A 206 20.56 -12.09 0.91
CA VAL A 206 19.80 -13.03 1.76
C VAL A 206 19.06 -12.31 2.88
N ARG A 207 19.70 -11.32 3.52
CA ARG A 207 19.08 -10.52 4.58
C ARG A 207 17.92 -9.66 4.03
N ASN A 208 18.07 -9.10 2.84
CA ASN A 208 17.01 -8.34 2.17
C ASN A 208 15.79 -9.23 1.93
N ASN A 209 15.98 -10.38 1.28
CA ASN A 209 14.91 -11.32 0.95
C ASN A 209 14.18 -11.88 2.17
N ARG A 210 14.89 -12.10 3.29
CA ARG A 210 14.30 -12.58 4.54
C ARG A 210 13.38 -11.55 5.20
N THR A 211 13.44 -10.27 4.82
CA THR A 211 12.60 -9.22 5.40
C THR A 211 11.16 -9.31 4.91
N SER A 212 10.97 -9.63 3.63
CA SER A 212 9.66 -9.59 2.97
C SER A 212 8.62 -10.53 3.60
N PRO A 213 8.93 -11.80 3.93
CA PRO A 213 7.97 -12.70 4.58
C PRO A 213 7.38 -12.17 5.89
N TYR A 214 8.19 -11.49 6.73
CA TYR A 214 7.67 -10.88 7.98
C TYR A 214 6.64 -9.78 7.71
N LEU A 215 6.84 -9.04 6.62
CA LEU A 215 5.99 -7.92 6.24
C LEU A 215 4.75 -8.36 5.45
N TRP A 216 4.83 -9.49 4.74
CA TRP A 216 3.65 -10.10 4.14
C TRP A 216 2.59 -10.45 5.19
N GLY A 217 2.99 -10.77 6.43
CA GLY A 217 2.05 -10.94 7.54
C GLY A 217 1.16 -9.72 7.77
N PHE A 218 1.70 -8.50 7.69
CA PHE A 218 0.91 -7.26 7.81
C PHE A 218 -0.01 -7.05 6.61
N ALA A 219 0.43 -7.40 5.41
CA ALA A 219 -0.43 -7.35 4.23
C ALA A 219 -1.59 -8.36 4.34
N VAL A 220 -1.37 -9.55 4.90
CA VAL A 220 -2.44 -10.54 5.14
C VAL A 220 -3.46 -10.04 6.14
N LEU A 221 -3.05 -9.31 7.19
CA LEU A 221 -3.96 -8.70 8.16
C LEU A 221 -4.91 -7.67 7.53
N THR A 222 -4.56 -7.10 6.38
CA THR A 222 -5.38 -6.12 5.67
C THR A 222 -6.16 -6.75 4.52
N VAL A 223 -5.52 -7.60 3.71
CA VAL A 223 -6.14 -8.24 2.54
C VAL A 223 -7.22 -9.25 2.94
N THR A 224 -6.99 -10.05 3.97
CA THR A 224 -7.94 -11.09 4.41
C THR A 224 -9.30 -10.51 4.80
N PRO A 225 -9.40 -9.53 5.72
CA PRO A 225 -10.69 -8.93 6.05
C PRO A 225 -11.30 -8.19 4.85
N ALA A 226 -10.49 -7.56 3.99
CA ALA A 226 -10.99 -6.92 2.78
C ALA A 226 -11.70 -7.91 1.85
N VAL A 227 -11.14 -9.11 1.66
CA VAL A 227 -11.74 -10.16 0.81
C VAL A 227 -12.97 -10.79 1.47
N LEU A 228 -12.94 -11.07 2.77
CA LEU A 228 -14.03 -11.75 3.47
C LEU A 228 -15.24 -10.85 3.71
N PHE A 229 -15.02 -9.56 3.94
CA PHE A 229 -16.04 -8.62 4.39
C PHE A 229 -16.22 -7.42 3.44
N TRP A 230 -15.91 -7.59 2.15
CA TRP A 230 -15.92 -6.52 1.14
C TRP A 230 -17.22 -5.70 1.06
N ASN A 231 -18.36 -6.28 1.46
CA ASN A 231 -19.68 -5.64 1.51
C ASN A 231 -20.11 -5.16 2.91
N ASN A 232 -19.33 -5.43 3.96
CA ASN A 232 -19.67 -5.08 5.35
C ASN A 232 -18.79 -3.94 5.88
N THR A 233 -19.31 -2.72 5.78
CA THR A 233 -18.60 -1.49 6.18
C THR A 233 -18.18 -1.48 7.64
N LEU A 234 -19.03 -1.95 8.56
CA LEU A 234 -18.73 -1.89 10.00
C LEU A 234 -17.57 -2.81 10.37
N ILE A 235 -17.56 -4.05 9.85
CA ILE A 235 -16.47 -5.00 10.10
C ILE A 235 -15.17 -4.44 9.52
N LEU A 236 -15.19 -3.89 8.30
CA LEU A 236 -14.01 -3.28 7.69
C LEU A 236 -13.47 -2.08 8.49
N GLN A 237 -14.34 -1.23 9.04
CA GLN A 237 -13.94 -0.14 9.94
C GLN A 237 -13.22 -0.66 11.19
N ILE A 238 -13.76 -1.71 11.81
CA ILE A 238 -13.17 -2.36 12.99
C ILE A 238 -11.81 -2.97 12.63
N CYS A 239 -11.72 -3.69 11.50
CA CYS A 239 -10.47 -4.28 11.03
C CYS A 239 -9.42 -3.21 10.71
N ALA A 240 -9.81 -2.08 10.12
CA ALA A 240 -8.91 -0.96 9.87
C ALA A 240 -8.33 -0.40 11.17
N LEU A 241 -9.19 -0.18 12.17
CA LEU A 241 -8.76 0.30 13.49
C LEU A 241 -7.83 -0.71 14.17
N ALA A 242 -8.19 -1.99 14.15
CA ALA A 242 -7.38 -3.07 14.71
C ALA A 242 -5.99 -3.15 14.05
N PHE A 243 -5.92 -3.01 12.73
CA PHE A 243 -4.65 -2.95 12.01
C PHE A 243 -3.81 -1.77 12.48
N VAL A 244 -4.38 -0.56 12.54
CA VAL A 244 -3.69 0.65 13.00
C VAL A 244 -3.10 0.45 14.40
N VAL A 245 -3.90 -0.05 15.34
CA VAL A 245 -3.45 -0.33 16.72
C VAL A 245 -2.33 -1.36 16.72
N SER A 246 -2.49 -2.48 16.01
CA SER A 246 -1.49 -3.55 15.94
C SER A 246 -0.17 -3.07 15.33
N TYR A 247 -0.23 -2.22 14.30
CA TYR A 247 0.93 -1.64 13.64
C TYR A 247 1.68 -0.70 14.59
N VAL A 248 0.98 0.22 15.26
CA VAL A 248 1.60 1.17 16.20
C VAL A 248 2.20 0.41 17.40
N TRP A 249 1.51 -0.60 17.91
CA TRP A 249 2.03 -1.47 18.96
C TRP A 249 3.30 -2.20 18.52
N ALA A 250 3.30 -2.83 17.34
CA ALA A 250 4.46 -3.53 16.80
C ALA A 250 5.64 -2.56 16.59
N TYR A 251 5.38 -1.39 15.99
CA TYR A 251 6.39 -0.35 15.76
C TYR A 251 7.03 0.14 17.06
N THR A 252 6.22 0.50 18.06
CA THR A 252 6.71 0.99 19.35
C THR A 252 7.44 -0.11 20.13
N SER A 253 6.96 -1.35 20.06
CA SER A 253 7.62 -2.52 20.65
C SER A 253 9.01 -2.73 20.05
N ILE A 254 9.15 -2.70 18.73
CA ILE A 254 10.44 -2.85 18.04
C ILE A 254 11.42 -1.73 18.43
N ILE A 255 10.95 -0.49 18.57
CA ILE A 255 11.80 0.64 18.99
C ILE A 255 12.23 0.53 20.45
N ARG A 256 11.31 0.17 21.34
CA ARG A 256 11.58 0.03 22.78
C ARG A 256 12.39 -1.23 23.10
N PHE A 257 12.40 -2.23 22.22
CA PHE A 257 13.21 -3.43 22.36
C PHE A 257 14.70 -3.09 22.43
N LYS A 258 15.26 -3.10 23.65
CA LYS A 258 16.71 -3.18 23.87
C LYS A 258 17.10 -4.63 23.68
N VAL A 259 17.82 -4.96 22.61
CA VAL A 259 18.35 -6.32 22.42
C VAL A 259 19.14 -6.70 23.68
N PRO A 260 18.76 -7.77 24.40
CA PRO A 260 19.46 -8.22 25.58
C PRO A 260 20.94 -8.44 25.27
N LYS A 261 21.85 -8.01 26.15
CA LYS A 261 23.30 -8.05 25.92
C LYS A 261 23.83 -9.46 25.61
N TRP A 262 23.12 -10.52 26.01
CA TRP A 262 23.50 -11.91 25.80
C TRP A 262 23.24 -12.43 24.37
N LEU A 263 22.41 -11.73 23.58
CA LEU A 263 22.19 -11.98 22.14
C LEU A 263 23.12 -11.17 21.23
N ARG A 264 24.12 -10.47 21.80
CA ARG A 264 25.14 -9.67 21.08
C ARG A 264 26.48 -10.39 20.90
N ARG A 265 26.58 -11.67 21.22
CA ARG A 265 27.78 -12.47 20.99
C ARG A 265 27.56 -13.42 19.83
#